data_AF-A0A9E5IZC4-F1
#
_entry.id   AF-A0A9E5IZC4-F1
#
_cell.length_a   1.000
_cell.length_b   1.000
_cell.length_c   1.000
_cell.angle_alpha   90.00
_cell.angle_beta   90.00
_cell.angle_gamma   90.00
#
_symmetry.space_group_name_H-M   'P 1'
#
loop_
_entity.id
_entity.type
_entity.pdbx_description
1 polymer ?
#
loop_
_entity_poly.entity_id
_entity_poly.type
_entity_poly.pdbx_seq_one_letter_code
_entity_poly.pdbx_strand_id
1 'polypeptide(L)'
;MLRDFSELTRDSVPEKSLLEIKKRTGGRNSYGRMTSRHRGGGHKKKFRIIEWNRAKRSAPGKVLAIQYDPNRSARIALLEYGPKDRAYILAPEGLKVGASVLAGKSVPAEVGNALPLRAIPQGLPLHNIE
;
A
#
# COMPACT_ATOMS: atom_id res chain seq x y z
N MET A 1 23.20 -5.47 3.40
CA MET A 1 22.68 -4.45 2.47
C MET A 1 21.83 -3.46 3.25
N LEU A 2 22.35 -2.26 3.52
CA LEU A 2 21.60 -1.20 4.20
C LEU A 2 20.58 -0.60 3.21
N ARG A 3 19.36 -0.30 3.68
CA ARG A 3 18.34 0.36 2.87
C ARG A 3 18.64 1.86 2.82
N ASP A 4 18.79 2.42 1.63
CA ASP A 4 19.17 3.83 1.40
C ASP A 4 17.98 4.82 1.51
N PHE A 5 16.73 4.32 1.49
CA PHE A 5 15.49 5.13 1.64
C PHE A 5 15.33 6.30 0.65
N SER A 6 16.16 6.38 -0.39
CA SER A 6 16.19 7.44 -1.40
C SER A 6 14.91 7.53 -2.25
N GLU A 7 14.18 6.43 -2.38
CA GLU A 7 12.88 6.35 -3.08
C GLU A 7 11.72 7.00 -2.31
N LEU A 8 11.91 7.30 -1.02
CA LEU A 8 10.85 7.91 -0.21
C LEU A 8 10.71 9.39 -0.54
N THR A 9 9.48 9.85 -0.62
CA THR A 9 9.19 11.28 -0.72
C THR A 9 9.58 11.95 0.61
N ARG A 10 10.55 12.88 0.55
CA ARG A 10 11.00 13.68 1.69
C ARG A 10 9.83 14.44 2.30
N ASP A 11 9.83 14.55 3.63
CA ASP A 11 8.82 15.26 4.42
C ASP A 11 7.37 14.78 4.25
N SER A 12 7.18 13.59 3.65
CA SER A 12 5.86 13.02 3.47
C SER A 12 5.26 12.56 4.81
N VAL A 13 4.20 13.25 5.22
CA VAL A 13 3.44 12.91 6.43
C VAL A 13 2.41 11.82 6.08
N PRO A 14 2.22 10.80 6.93
CA PRO A 14 1.17 9.82 6.72
C PRO A 14 -0.23 10.45 6.84
N GLU A 15 -1.16 10.02 6.01
CA GLU A 15 -2.52 10.52 5.94
C GLU A 15 -3.30 10.14 7.20
N LYS A 16 -3.77 11.14 7.97
CA LYS A 16 -4.35 10.92 9.31
C LYS A 16 -5.63 10.07 9.26
N SER A 17 -6.46 10.25 8.23
CA SER A 17 -7.70 9.49 8.04
C SER A 17 -7.47 8.01 7.72
N LEU A 18 -6.28 7.65 7.24
CA LEU A 18 -5.89 6.28 6.88
C LEU A 18 -5.00 5.61 7.92
N LEU A 19 -4.95 6.16 9.14
CA LEU A 19 -4.17 5.63 10.26
C LEU A 19 -5.06 5.03 11.34
N GLU A 20 -4.71 3.81 11.74
CA GLU A 20 -5.38 3.10 12.83
C GLU A 20 -4.41 2.64 13.92
N ILE A 21 -4.96 2.37 15.10
CA ILE A 21 -4.22 1.78 16.20
C ILE A 21 -4.01 0.29 15.91
N LYS A 22 -2.75 -0.11 15.73
CA LYS A 22 -2.40 -1.52 15.67
C LYS A 22 -2.26 -2.10 17.08
N LYS A 23 -3.30 -2.80 17.54
CA LYS A 23 -3.21 -3.58 18.79
C LYS A 23 -2.15 -4.68 18.64
N ARG A 24 -1.30 -4.82 19.66
CA ARG A 24 -0.21 -5.81 19.66
C ARG A 24 -0.64 -7.00 20.49
N THR A 25 -0.53 -8.19 19.91
CA THR A 25 -0.90 -9.43 20.60
C THR A 25 0.21 -9.99 21.48
N GLY A 26 1.47 -9.63 21.22
CA GLY A 26 2.62 -10.22 21.90
C GLY A 26 2.70 -11.75 21.73
N GLY A 27 2.16 -12.27 20.61
CA GLY A 27 2.11 -13.72 20.35
C GLY A 27 1.00 -14.46 21.10
N ARG A 28 0.10 -13.75 21.79
CA ARG A 28 -1.03 -14.34 22.54
C ARG A 28 -2.34 -14.31 21.75
N ASN A 29 -3.21 -15.28 22.01
CA ASN A 29 -4.57 -15.33 21.47
C ASN A 29 -5.60 -14.67 22.43
N SER A 30 -6.89 -14.79 22.10
CA SER A 30 -8.01 -14.25 22.90
C SER A 30 -8.11 -14.83 24.33
N TYR A 31 -7.59 -16.04 24.57
CA TYR A 31 -7.54 -16.67 25.90
C TYR A 31 -6.28 -16.29 26.70
N GLY A 32 -5.46 -15.36 26.20
CA GLY A 32 -4.20 -14.96 26.84
C GLY A 32 -3.06 -15.97 26.72
N ARG A 33 -3.27 -17.10 26.03
CA ARG A 33 -2.26 -18.16 25.84
C ARG A 33 -1.30 -17.77 24.73
N MET A 34 -0.01 -18.06 24.92
CA MET A 34 1.00 -17.87 23.87
C MET A 34 0.79 -18.91 22.77
N THR A 35 0.41 -18.48 21.58
CA THR A 35 0.23 -19.33 20.40
C THR A 35 1.32 -19.13 19.35
N SER A 36 2.05 -18.01 19.41
CA SER A 36 3.18 -17.72 18.53
C SER A 36 4.41 -17.31 19.34
N ARG A 37 5.51 -18.06 19.19
CA ARG A 37 6.81 -17.79 19.85
C ARG A 37 7.55 -16.64 19.14
N HIS A 38 8.56 -16.07 19.80
CA HIS A 38 9.41 -14.99 19.26
C HIS A 38 8.65 -13.71 18.85
N ARG A 39 7.50 -13.45 19.46
CA ARG A 39 6.67 -12.26 19.23
C ARG A 39 6.51 -11.48 20.54
N GLY A 40 6.98 -10.24 20.58
CA GLY A 40 6.90 -9.37 21.78
C GLY A 40 7.89 -8.21 21.70
N GLY A 41 7.72 -7.17 22.51
CA GLY A 41 8.61 -5.98 22.52
C GLY A 41 8.61 -5.18 21.21
N GLY A 42 9.57 -4.28 20.98
CA GLY A 42 9.72 -3.50 19.73
C GLY A 42 8.93 -2.18 19.68
N HIS A 43 9.21 -1.33 18.68
CA HIS A 43 8.63 0.02 18.58
C HIS A 43 7.11 0.02 18.33
N LYS A 44 6.40 1.02 18.88
CA LYS A 44 4.96 1.23 18.65
C LYS A 44 4.72 1.61 17.18
N LYS A 45 3.72 1.01 16.55
CA LYS A 45 3.41 1.23 15.13
C LYS A 45 1.94 1.59 14.99
N LYS A 46 1.63 2.53 14.09
CA LYS A 46 0.26 2.76 13.61
C LYS A 46 0.05 1.92 12.36
N PHE A 47 -1.15 1.34 12.21
CA PHE A 47 -1.53 0.64 11.00
C PHE A 47 -1.92 1.64 9.91
N ARG A 48 -1.52 1.37 8.66
CA ARG A 48 -1.94 2.15 7.50
C ARG A 48 -2.93 1.31 6.70
N ILE A 49 -4.16 1.83 6.58
CA ILE A 49 -5.24 1.20 5.82
C ILE A 49 -4.85 1.24 4.33
N ILE A 50 -4.70 0.07 3.73
CA ILE A 50 -4.42 -0.10 2.30
C ILE A 50 -5.72 -0.46 1.58
N GLU A 51 -5.91 0.11 0.40
CA GLU A 51 -6.92 -0.30 -0.57
C GLU A 51 -6.40 -1.48 -1.40
N TRP A 52 -6.71 -2.71 -0.96
CA TRP A 52 -6.25 -3.94 -1.62
C TRP A 52 -7.03 -4.27 -2.89
N ASN A 53 -8.33 -3.97 -2.91
CA ASN A 53 -9.28 -4.37 -3.94
C ASN A 53 -9.34 -3.41 -5.15
N ARG A 54 -8.65 -2.26 -5.08
CA ARG A 54 -8.62 -1.23 -6.14
C ARG A 54 -10.04 -0.90 -6.62
N ALA A 55 -10.95 -0.67 -5.67
CA ALA A 55 -12.38 -0.49 -5.92
C ALA A 55 -12.71 0.84 -6.62
N LYS A 56 -11.85 1.86 -6.46
CA LYS A 56 -12.03 3.18 -7.09
C LYS A 56 -11.71 3.15 -8.58
N ARG A 57 -12.66 2.68 -9.37
CA ARG A 57 -12.55 2.48 -10.83
C ARG A 57 -13.00 3.67 -11.68
N SER A 58 -13.62 4.67 -11.06
CA SER A 58 -14.27 5.79 -11.76
C SER A 58 -13.32 6.94 -12.08
N ALA A 59 -12.21 7.08 -11.37
CA ALA A 59 -11.32 8.23 -11.50
C ALA A 59 -9.83 7.83 -11.47
N PRO A 60 -8.97 8.56 -12.21
CA PRO A 60 -7.52 8.43 -12.06
C PRO A 60 -7.07 8.89 -10.67
N GLY A 61 -6.26 8.08 -10.00
CA GLY A 61 -5.60 8.44 -8.75
C GLY A 61 -4.20 8.99 -9.02
N LYS A 62 -3.94 10.25 -8.66
CA LYS A 62 -2.60 10.85 -8.76
C LYS A 62 -1.73 10.39 -7.60
N VAL A 63 -0.50 9.94 -7.87
CA VAL A 63 0.48 9.61 -6.84
C VAL A 63 1.01 10.88 -6.19
N LEU A 64 0.67 11.11 -4.92
CA LEU A 64 1.16 12.26 -4.16
C LEU A 64 2.53 12.00 -3.53
N ALA A 65 2.74 10.81 -2.98
CA ALA A 65 3.95 10.47 -2.26
C ALA A 65 4.19 8.96 -2.19
N ILE A 66 5.45 8.57 -2.12
CA ILE A 66 5.90 7.21 -1.80
C ILE A 66 6.40 7.22 -0.37
N GLN A 67 5.83 6.37 0.47
CA GLN A 67 6.02 6.39 1.91
C GLN A 67 6.51 5.04 2.44
N TYR A 68 7.31 5.09 3.51
CA TYR A 68 7.68 3.90 4.27
C TYR A 68 6.54 3.47 5.18
N ASP A 69 6.12 2.21 5.13
CA ASP A 69 5.18 1.66 6.12
C ASP A 69 5.88 0.70 7.10
N PRO A 70 5.79 0.94 8.43
CA PRO A 70 6.43 0.07 9.41
C PRO A 70 5.75 -1.30 9.59
N ASN A 71 4.61 -1.55 8.95
CA ASN A 71 3.83 -2.79 9.09
C ASN A 71 4.09 -3.83 8.01
N ARG A 72 4.83 -3.48 6.95
CA ARG A 72 5.15 -4.37 5.83
C ARG A 72 6.55 -4.08 5.28
N SER A 73 7.04 -4.98 4.44
CA SER A 73 8.34 -4.83 3.78
C SER A 73 8.28 -3.84 2.61
N ALA A 74 7.18 -3.86 1.86
CA ALA A 74 6.94 -3.02 0.68
C ALA A 74 6.71 -1.54 1.03
N ARG A 75 7.05 -0.66 0.09
CA ARG A 75 6.66 0.76 0.14
C ARG A 75 5.18 0.90 -0.20
N ILE A 76 4.59 2.02 0.20
CA ILE A 76 3.22 2.35 -0.16
C ILE A 76 3.17 3.70 -0.88
N ALA A 77 2.25 3.83 -1.82
CA ALA A 77 1.97 5.08 -2.51
C ALA A 77 0.67 5.68 -1.96
N LEU A 78 0.70 6.97 -1.63
CA LEU A 78 -0.49 7.76 -1.33
C LEU A 78 -1.08 8.25 -2.64
N LEU A 79 -2.30 7.83 -2.95
CA LEU A 79 -3.08 8.29 -4.08
C LEU A 79 -4.09 9.34 -3.67
N GLU A 80 -4.36 10.28 -4.57
CA GLU A 80 -5.46 11.24 -4.49
C GLU A 80 -6.32 11.13 -5.75
N TYR A 81 -7.59 10.77 -5.56
CA TYR A 81 -8.59 10.68 -6.62
C TYR A 81 -9.43 11.95 -6.72
N GLY A 82 -9.44 12.75 -5.66
CA GLY A 82 -10.14 14.03 -5.55
C GLY A 82 -9.81 14.75 -4.24
N PRO A 83 -10.37 15.95 -3.98
CA PRO A 83 -9.92 16.85 -2.89
C PRO A 83 -9.97 16.25 -1.48
N LYS A 84 -10.84 15.28 -1.24
CA LYS A 84 -10.98 14.58 0.05
C LYS A 84 -10.91 13.07 -0.08
N ASP A 85 -10.52 12.56 -1.25
CA ASP A 85 -10.53 11.14 -1.52
C ASP A 85 -9.12 10.61 -1.76
N ARG A 86 -8.57 10.00 -0.71
CA ARG A 86 -7.21 9.46 -0.69
C ARG A 86 -7.22 7.98 -0.36
N ALA A 87 -6.22 7.27 -0.84
CA ALA A 87 -6.03 5.86 -0.51
C ALA A 87 -4.54 5.51 -0.53
N TYR A 88 -4.17 4.49 0.24
CA TYR A 88 -2.87 3.86 0.09
C TYR A 88 -2.95 2.62 -0.78
N ILE A 89 -1.99 2.47 -1.68
CA ILE A 89 -1.74 1.24 -2.41
C ILE A 89 -0.32 0.74 -2.12
N LEU A 90 -0.02 -0.51 -2.45
CA LEU A 90 1.37 -0.94 -2.56
C LEU A 90 2.05 -0.12 -3.67
N ALA A 91 3.27 0.34 -3.43
CA ALA A 91 4.06 0.99 -4.46
C ALA A 91 4.82 -0.10 -5.26
N PRO A 92 4.42 -0.37 -6.51
CA PRO A 92 5.20 -1.25 -7.38
C PRO A 92 6.51 -0.57 -7.79
N GLU A 93 7.45 -1.40 -8.21
CA GLU A 93 8.71 -0.94 -8.76
C GLU A 93 8.48 -0.04 -9.97
N GLY A 94 9.23 1.07 -10.05
CA GLY A 94 9.11 2.04 -11.14
C GLY A 94 7.96 3.05 -11.01
N LEU A 95 7.07 2.93 -10.02
CA LEU A 95 6.04 3.95 -9.77
C LEU A 95 6.68 5.26 -9.30
N LYS A 96 6.33 6.38 -9.94
CA LYS A 96 6.87 7.71 -9.64
C LYS A 96 5.81 8.62 -9.03
N VAL A 97 6.24 9.57 -8.22
CA VAL A 97 5.39 10.66 -7.73
C VAL A 97 4.91 11.49 -8.91
N GLY A 98 3.63 11.85 -8.91
CA GLY A 98 2.95 12.58 -9.98
C GLY A 98 2.35 11.69 -11.08
N ALA A 99 2.68 10.39 -11.13
CA ALA A 99 2.05 9.45 -12.05
C ALA A 99 0.55 9.32 -11.78
N SER A 100 -0.20 8.98 -12.83
CA SER A 100 -1.63 8.66 -12.73
C SER A 100 -1.81 7.16 -12.68
N VAL A 101 -2.67 6.69 -11.78
CA VAL A 101 -2.94 5.27 -11.58
C VAL A 101 -4.44 5.02 -11.72
N LEU A 102 -4.79 4.07 -12.57
CA LEU A 102 -6.16 3.72 -12.92
C LEU A 102 -6.51 2.30 -12.50
N ALA A 103 -7.79 2.03 -12.30
CA ALA A 103 -8.30 0.69 -12.08
C ALA A 103 -9.52 0.47 -12.97
N GLY A 104 -9.57 -0.62 -13.73
CA GLY A 104 -10.71 -0.87 -14.62
C GLY A 104 -10.50 -1.98 -15.63
N LYS A 105 -11.54 -2.27 -16.41
CA LYS A 105 -11.49 -3.29 -17.49
C LYS A 105 -10.81 -2.78 -18.76
N SER A 106 -10.84 -1.46 -18.99
CA SER A 106 -10.41 -0.81 -20.24
C SER A 106 -9.28 0.20 -19.99
N VAL A 107 -8.42 -0.08 -19.01
CA VAL A 107 -7.26 0.76 -18.68
C VAL A 107 -6.01 0.15 -19.31
N PRO A 108 -4.97 0.94 -19.63
CA PRO A 108 -3.74 0.39 -20.19
C PRO A 108 -2.97 -0.43 -19.14
N ALA A 109 -2.28 -1.48 -19.59
CA ALA A 109 -1.45 -2.34 -18.75
C ALA A 109 -0.10 -1.67 -18.41
N GLU A 110 -0.18 -0.60 -17.62
CA GLU A 110 0.96 0.19 -17.15
C GLU A 110 1.22 -0.05 -15.66
N VAL A 111 2.41 0.33 -15.20
CA VAL A 111 2.84 0.18 -13.81
C VAL A 111 1.88 0.89 -12.86
N GLY A 112 1.33 0.14 -11.90
CA GLY A 112 0.37 0.62 -10.89
C GLY A 112 -1.09 0.44 -11.28
N ASN A 113 -1.40 0.29 -12.57
CA ASN A 113 -2.78 0.09 -13.01
C ASN A 113 -3.28 -1.29 -12.60
N ALA A 114 -4.56 -1.36 -12.27
CA ALA A 114 -5.21 -2.60 -11.85
C ALA A 114 -6.29 -3.01 -12.85
N LEU A 115 -6.14 -4.22 -13.39
CA LEU A 115 -7.04 -4.82 -14.37
C LEU A 115 -7.48 -6.20 -13.90
N PRO A 116 -8.66 -6.70 -14.32
CA PRO A 116 -8.97 -8.11 -14.20
C PRO A 116 -7.99 -8.95 -15.00
N LEU A 117 -7.57 -10.09 -14.47
CA LEU A 117 -6.57 -10.98 -15.09
C LEU A 117 -6.88 -11.32 -16.56
N ARG A 118 -8.16 -11.49 -16.91
CA ARG A 118 -8.61 -11.77 -18.29
C ARG A 118 -8.27 -10.67 -19.31
N ALA A 119 -8.02 -9.44 -18.86
CA ALA A 119 -7.74 -8.29 -19.71
C ALA A 119 -6.24 -7.98 -19.82
N ILE A 120 -5.39 -8.72 -19.10
CA ILE A 120 -3.95 -8.49 -19.05
C ILE A 120 -3.26 -9.30 -20.16
N PRO A 121 -2.39 -8.69 -20.98
CA PRO A 121 -1.55 -9.41 -21.92
C PRO A 121 -0.66 -10.44 -21.23
N GLN A 122 -0.47 -11.59 -21.87
CA GLN A 122 0.41 -12.64 -21.33
C GLN A 122 1.87 -12.17 -21.29
N GLY A 123 2.61 -12.66 -20.28
CA GLY A 123 4.05 -12.38 -20.13
C GLY A 123 4.39 -11.14 -19.31
N LEU A 124 3.41 -10.34 -18.87
CA LEU A 124 3.66 -9.19 -17.99
C LEU A 124 3.84 -9.63 -16.52
N PRO A 125 4.81 -9.05 -15.79
CA PRO A 125 4.93 -9.28 -14.35
C PRO A 125 3.79 -8.62 -13.58
N LEU A 126 3.17 -9.35 -12.66
CA LEU A 126 2.01 -8.91 -11.86
C LEU A 126 2.30 -8.97 -10.36
N HIS A 127 1.50 -8.25 -9.58
CA HIS A 127 1.51 -8.28 -8.12
C HIS A 127 0.09 -8.08 -7.56
N ASN A 128 -0.09 -8.38 -6.26
CA ASN A 128 -1.35 -8.16 -5.55
C ASN A 128 -2.58 -8.79 -6.23
N ILE A 129 -2.50 -10.10 -6.47
CA ILE A 129 -3.55 -10.91 -7.09
C ILE A 129 -4.65 -11.23 -6.06
N GLU A 130 -5.92 -11.11 -6.47
CA GLU A 130 -7.11 -11.46 -5.66
C GLU A 130 -7.29 -12.98 -5.49
#